data_AF-A0A1F9XLF0-F1
#
_entry.id   AF-A0A1F9XLF0-F1
#
_cell.length_a   1.000
_cell.length_b   1.000
_cell.length_c   1.000
_cell.angle_alpha   90.00
_cell.angle_beta   90.00
_cell.angle_gamma   90.00
#
_symmetry.space_group_name_H-M   'P 1'
#
loop_
_entity.id
_entity.type
_entity.pdbx_description
1 polymer ?
#
loop_
_entity_poly.entity_id
_entity_poly.type
_entity_poly.pdbx_seq_one_letter_code
_entity_poly.pdbx_strand_id
1 'polypeptide(L)'
;MNLTYKKSGVDIDLADKLVDFLQKKSPAIGGFSGLFPIPADNGDPWRLVACTDGVGTKLKFAFALDRHDTIGIDLVAMCVNDLIACGARPMIFLDYYATGKLDLKRSKSIMAGILEGCRQGRSMLLGGETAEMPGFYPPGEYDLAGFSVGIVKKSEVIDGSKIFPGDLVLGLPSSGLHSNGFSLVRKVFTGRHLRHWGPRLLTP
;
A
#
# COMPACT_ATOMS: atom_id res chain seq x y z
N MET A 1 27.10 -15.66 4.52
CA MET A 1 25.94 -15.81 5.43
C MET A 1 24.66 -15.82 4.60
N ASN A 2 23.76 -16.78 4.81
CA ASN A 2 22.50 -16.85 4.08
C ASN A 2 21.52 -15.77 4.60
N LEU A 3 21.15 -14.82 3.73
CA LEU A 3 20.14 -13.78 4.00
C LEU A 3 18.73 -14.35 3.83
N THR A 4 17.88 -14.14 4.83
CA THR A 4 16.45 -14.48 4.77
C THR A 4 15.61 -13.27 5.16
N TYR A 5 14.33 -13.28 4.81
CA TYR A 5 13.40 -12.19 5.13
C TYR A 5 13.24 -12.03 6.65
N LYS A 6 13.11 -13.15 7.36
CA LYS A 6 13.11 -13.22 8.83
C LYS A 6 14.35 -12.61 9.47
N LYS A 7 15.54 -12.95 8.97
CA LYS A 7 16.80 -12.31 9.42
C LYS A 7 16.87 -10.82 9.09
N SER A 8 16.02 -10.32 8.19
CA SER A 8 15.90 -8.90 7.83
C SER A 8 14.92 -8.12 8.70
N GLY A 9 14.33 -8.76 9.72
CA GLY A 9 13.43 -8.13 10.68
C GLY A 9 11.94 -8.24 10.34
N VAL A 10 11.57 -9.11 9.37
CA VAL A 10 10.17 -9.33 8.98
C VAL A 10 9.78 -10.78 9.22
N ASP A 11 8.85 -11.02 10.15
CA ASP A 11 8.38 -12.36 10.52
C ASP A 11 6.97 -12.61 9.94
N ILE A 12 6.91 -13.21 8.75
CA ILE A 12 5.65 -13.50 8.04
C ILE A 12 4.80 -14.47 8.86
N ASP A 13 5.41 -15.50 9.48
CA ASP A 13 4.69 -16.48 10.30
C ASP A 13 3.97 -15.81 11.48
N LEU A 14 4.54 -14.74 12.03
CA LEU A 14 3.93 -13.99 13.13
C LEU A 14 2.79 -13.10 12.63
N ALA A 15 2.96 -12.48 11.46
CA ALA A 15 1.90 -11.70 10.81
C ALA A 15 0.69 -12.59 10.49
N ASP A 16 0.92 -13.78 9.92
CA ASP A 16 -0.14 -14.75 9.61
C ASP A 16 -0.91 -15.18 10.87
N LYS A 17 -0.20 -15.44 11.98
CA LYS A 17 -0.86 -15.76 13.27
C LYS A 17 -1.74 -14.62 13.79
N LEU A 18 -1.36 -13.37 13.57
CA LEU A 18 -2.18 -12.22 13.93
C LEU A 18 -3.43 -12.15 13.04
N VAL A 19 -3.28 -12.39 11.73
CA VAL A 19 -4.40 -12.46 10.79
C VAL A 19 -5.37 -13.58 11.19
N ASP A 20 -4.88 -14.77 11.51
CA ASP A 20 -5.68 -15.90 12.00
C ASP A 20 -6.46 -15.56 13.28
N PHE A 21 -5.82 -14.85 14.22
CA PHE A 21 -6.47 -14.40 15.44
C PHE A 21 -7.61 -13.40 15.15
N LEU A 22 -7.37 -12.45 14.24
CA LEU A 22 -8.35 -11.44 13.85
C LEU A 22 -9.53 -12.08 13.09
N GLN A 23 -9.27 -12.98 12.15
CA GLN A 23 -10.27 -13.75 11.41
C GLN A 23 -11.24 -14.50 12.33
N LYS A 24 -10.72 -15.11 13.40
CA LYS A 24 -11.55 -15.82 14.39
C LYS A 24 -12.48 -14.89 15.17
N LYS A 25 -12.09 -13.64 15.38
CA LYS A 25 -12.88 -12.66 16.16
C LYS A 25 -13.77 -11.76 15.30
N SER A 26 -13.34 -11.50 14.06
CA SER A 26 -14.03 -10.67 13.09
C SER A 26 -13.93 -11.37 11.73
N PRO A 27 -14.91 -12.22 11.37
CA PRO A 27 -14.88 -13.00 10.13
C PRO A 27 -14.85 -12.16 8.85
N ALA A 28 -15.18 -10.86 8.96
CA ALA A 28 -15.07 -9.90 7.86
C ALA A 28 -13.61 -9.48 7.57
N ILE A 29 -12.69 -9.77 8.48
CA ILE A 29 -11.25 -9.54 8.28
C ILE A 29 -10.68 -10.78 7.59
N GLY A 30 -10.15 -10.63 6.38
CA GLY A 30 -9.52 -11.71 5.62
C GLY A 30 -9.34 -11.29 4.17
N GLY A 31 -8.13 -11.47 3.63
CA GLY A 31 -7.72 -10.85 2.35
C GLY A 31 -7.20 -9.41 2.54
N PHE A 32 -6.82 -8.77 1.43
CA PHE A 32 -6.19 -7.45 1.44
C PHE A 32 -7.18 -6.27 1.55
N SER A 33 -8.48 -6.53 1.41
CA SER A 33 -9.55 -5.53 1.54
C SER A 33 -10.81 -6.11 2.18
N GLY A 34 -11.57 -5.28 2.89
CA GLY A 34 -12.80 -5.66 3.58
C GLY A 34 -14.06 -5.26 2.80
N LEU A 35 -15.07 -6.14 2.76
CA LEU A 35 -16.36 -5.91 2.07
C LEU A 35 -17.48 -5.58 3.06
N PHE A 36 -18.22 -4.49 2.82
CA PHE A 36 -19.39 -4.07 3.60
C PHE A 36 -20.64 -3.96 2.71
N PRO A 37 -21.74 -4.67 3.00
CA PRO A 37 -22.94 -4.64 2.16
C PRO A 37 -23.69 -3.31 2.30
N ILE A 38 -24.13 -2.74 1.17
CA ILE A 38 -25.05 -1.61 1.11
C ILE A 38 -26.41 -2.14 0.64
N PRO A 39 -27.50 -2.02 1.44
CA PRO A 39 -28.83 -2.42 1.01
C PRO A 39 -29.22 -1.71 -0.29
N ALA A 40 -29.82 -2.45 -1.21
CA ALA A 40 -30.43 -1.88 -2.41
C ALA A 40 -31.95 -2.02 -2.30
N ASP A 41 -32.68 -0.95 -2.60
CA ASP A 41 -34.15 -0.94 -2.55
C ASP A 41 -34.77 -1.85 -3.62
N ASN A 42 -34.07 -2.06 -4.75
CA ASN A 42 -34.35 -3.08 -5.79
C ASN A 42 -33.10 -3.26 -6.67
N GLY A 43 -32.56 -4.49 -6.79
CA GLY A 43 -31.45 -4.81 -7.71
C GLY A 43 -30.29 -5.59 -7.08
N ASP A 44 -29.19 -5.74 -7.83
CA ASP A 44 -27.95 -6.35 -7.33
C ASP A 44 -27.25 -5.40 -6.34
N PRO A 45 -27.14 -5.77 -5.05
CA PRO A 45 -26.67 -4.85 -4.04
C PRO A 45 -25.19 -4.50 -4.23
N TRP A 46 -24.85 -3.26 -3.92
CA TRP A 46 -23.47 -2.81 -3.86
C TRP A 46 -22.79 -3.31 -2.58
N ARG A 47 -21.48 -3.54 -2.68
CA ARG A 47 -20.58 -3.74 -1.55
C ARG A 47 -19.57 -2.60 -1.56
N LEU A 48 -19.38 -1.96 -0.42
CA LEU A 48 -18.27 -1.08 -0.18
C LEU A 48 -17.04 -1.93 0.11
N VAL A 49 -15.92 -1.56 -0.51
CA VAL A 49 -14.65 -2.24 -0.33
C VAL A 49 -13.68 -1.22 0.26
N ALA A 50 -12.98 -1.59 1.33
CA ALA A 50 -12.02 -0.70 1.97
C ALA A 50 -10.69 -1.42 2.19
N CYS A 51 -9.59 -0.69 1.97
CA CYS A 51 -8.23 -1.16 2.19
C CYS A 51 -7.43 -0.06 2.91
N THR A 52 -6.47 -0.47 3.73
CA THR A 52 -5.46 0.41 4.30
C THR A 52 -4.09 -0.23 4.12
N ASP A 53 -3.11 0.58 3.72
CA ASP A 53 -1.73 0.13 3.58
C ASP A 53 -0.74 1.28 3.78
N GLY A 54 0.55 0.96 3.89
CA GLY A 54 1.65 1.91 3.95
C GLY A 54 2.71 1.63 2.88
N VAL A 55 3.65 2.56 2.73
CA VAL A 55 4.80 2.37 1.82
C VAL A 55 5.81 1.36 2.41
N GLY A 56 5.91 1.32 3.74
CA GLY A 56 6.85 0.44 4.44
C GLY A 56 8.32 0.85 4.27
N THR A 57 9.22 -0.13 4.32
CA THR A 57 10.67 0.14 4.44
C THR A 57 11.33 0.75 3.18
N LYS A 58 10.59 0.88 2.07
CA LYS A 58 11.01 1.67 0.90
C LYS A 58 11.26 3.14 1.26
N LEU A 59 10.55 3.67 2.27
CA LEU A 59 10.77 5.03 2.79
C LEU A 59 12.22 5.29 3.22
N LYS A 60 12.94 4.29 3.75
CA LYS A 60 14.35 4.46 4.11
C LYS A 60 15.25 4.79 2.90
N PHE A 61 14.90 4.34 1.70
CA PHE A 61 15.60 4.72 0.48
C PHE A 61 15.25 6.14 0.05
N ALA A 62 13.96 6.52 0.17
CA ALA A 62 13.50 7.87 -0.11
C ALA A 62 14.24 8.90 0.76
N PHE A 63 14.42 8.60 2.06
CA PHE A 63 15.18 9.46 2.98
C PHE A 63 16.66 9.51 2.60
N ALA A 64 17.28 8.36 2.32
CA ALA A 64 18.71 8.29 2.02
C ALA A 64 19.09 8.95 0.68
N LEU A 65 18.13 9.10 -0.24
CA LEU A 65 18.30 9.71 -1.56
C LEU A 65 17.70 11.12 -1.66
N ASP A 66 17.05 11.60 -0.60
CA ASP A 66 16.27 12.86 -0.58
C ASP A 66 15.29 12.96 -1.76
N ARG A 67 14.59 11.85 -2.05
CA ARG A 67 13.63 11.72 -3.15
C ARG A 67 12.30 11.22 -2.66
N HIS A 68 11.28 12.06 -2.76
CA HIS A 68 9.97 11.88 -2.14
C HIS A 68 8.80 12.04 -3.12
N ASP A 69 9.10 12.27 -4.39
CA ASP A 69 8.15 12.57 -5.47
C ASP A 69 7.33 11.37 -5.94
N THR A 70 7.85 10.15 -5.75
CA THR A 70 7.21 8.92 -6.25
C THR A 70 6.58 8.06 -5.15
N ILE A 71 6.98 8.22 -3.88
CA ILE A 71 6.51 7.38 -2.78
C ILE A 71 5.01 7.55 -2.48
N GLY A 72 4.40 8.67 -2.87
CA GLY A 72 2.95 8.83 -2.81
C GLY A 72 2.21 7.99 -3.84
N ILE A 73 2.84 7.72 -4.99
CA ILE A 73 2.28 6.81 -6.00
C ILE A 73 2.32 5.37 -5.48
N ASP A 74 3.45 4.97 -4.87
CA ASP A 74 3.57 3.67 -4.19
C ASP A 74 2.45 3.47 -3.16
N LEU A 75 2.22 4.46 -2.30
CA LEU A 75 1.18 4.41 -1.27
C LEU A 75 -0.20 4.14 -1.88
N VAL A 76 -0.58 4.90 -2.92
CA VAL A 76 -1.88 4.74 -3.56
C VAL A 76 -1.97 3.41 -4.29
N ALA A 77 -0.91 3.01 -5.00
CA ALA A 77 -0.88 1.76 -5.77
C ALA A 77 -1.07 0.54 -4.87
N MET A 78 -0.43 0.51 -3.69
CA MET A 78 -0.61 -0.58 -2.72
C MET A 78 -2.10 -0.74 -2.36
N CYS A 79 -2.77 0.33 -1.92
CA CYS A 79 -4.18 0.22 -1.56
C CYS A 79 -5.09 -0.08 -2.76
N VAL A 80 -4.91 0.64 -3.88
CA VAL A 80 -5.81 0.52 -5.06
C VAL A 80 -5.69 -0.85 -5.71
N ASN A 81 -4.49 -1.45 -5.76
CA ASN A 81 -4.30 -2.77 -6.31
C ASN A 81 -5.07 -3.85 -5.51
N ASP A 82 -5.17 -3.68 -4.19
CA ASP A 82 -5.93 -4.60 -3.32
C ASP A 82 -7.45 -4.48 -3.49
N LEU A 83 -7.94 -3.30 -3.88
CA LEU A 83 -9.34 -3.10 -4.27
C LEU A 83 -9.67 -3.78 -5.60
N ILE A 84 -8.86 -3.56 -6.63
CA ILE A 84 -9.16 -4.11 -7.96
C ILE A 84 -9.01 -5.64 -7.99
N ALA A 85 -8.21 -6.23 -7.10
CA ALA A 85 -8.07 -7.68 -6.96
C ALA A 85 -9.40 -8.38 -6.64
N CYS A 86 -10.34 -7.70 -5.95
CA CYS A 86 -11.68 -8.22 -5.71
C CYS A 86 -12.74 -7.71 -6.71
N GLY A 87 -12.31 -7.06 -7.80
CA GLY A 87 -13.18 -6.48 -8.81
C GLY A 87 -13.77 -5.11 -8.45
N ALA A 88 -13.30 -4.46 -7.38
CA ALA A 88 -13.85 -3.17 -6.96
C ALA A 88 -13.38 -2.03 -7.85
N ARG A 89 -14.27 -1.07 -8.08
CA ARG A 89 -13.95 0.22 -8.69
C ARG A 89 -13.52 1.19 -7.57
N PRO A 90 -12.28 1.70 -7.58
CA PRO A 90 -11.83 2.72 -6.64
C PRO A 90 -12.69 3.99 -6.73
N MET A 91 -12.88 4.67 -5.61
CA MET A 91 -13.63 5.93 -5.53
C MET A 91 -12.90 6.99 -4.74
N ILE A 92 -12.52 6.67 -3.51
CA ILE A 92 -11.99 7.62 -2.53
C ILE A 92 -10.63 7.13 -2.05
N PHE A 93 -9.74 8.07 -1.82
CA PHE A 93 -8.48 7.88 -1.12
C PHE A 93 -8.36 8.90 0.01
N LEU A 94 -7.84 8.47 1.16
CA LEU A 94 -7.40 9.33 2.24
C LEU A 94 -5.97 8.98 2.64
N ASP A 95 -5.21 9.96 3.12
CA ASP A 95 -3.85 9.74 3.62
C ASP A 95 -3.68 10.18 5.07
N TYR A 96 -2.74 9.55 5.75
CA TYR A 96 -2.23 9.96 7.05
C TYR A 96 -0.71 10.11 6.96
N TYR A 97 -0.24 11.35 7.12
CA TYR A 97 1.17 11.71 7.04
C TYR A 97 1.70 12.08 8.43
N ALA A 98 2.63 11.26 8.94
CA ALA A 98 3.25 11.46 10.24
C ALA A 98 4.74 11.77 10.10
N THR A 99 5.23 12.85 10.73
CA THR A 99 6.64 13.27 10.62
C THR A 99 7.17 13.79 11.95
N GLY A 100 8.48 13.72 12.17
CA GLY A 100 9.10 14.29 13.37
C GLY A 100 9.13 15.81 13.34
N LYS A 101 9.27 16.38 12.14
CA LYS A 101 9.16 17.82 11.86
C LYS A 101 8.66 18.02 10.45
N LEU A 102 7.73 18.94 10.27
CA LEU A 102 7.15 19.29 8.99
C LEU A 102 8.18 20.06 8.15
N ASP A 103 8.40 19.58 6.93
CA ASP A 103 9.18 20.26 5.91
C ASP A 103 8.28 20.52 4.71
N LEU A 104 7.95 21.79 4.46
CA LEU A 104 6.96 22.15 3.44
C LEU A 104 7.35 21.69 2.02
N LYS A 105 8.64 21.69 1.69
CA LYS A 105 9.12 21.28 0.36
C LYS A 105 8.93 19.78 0.18
N ARG A 106 9.35 19.00 1.18
CA ARG A 106 9.16 17.55 1.20
C ARG A 106 7.69 17.18 1.19
N SER A 107 6.88 17.78 2.06
CA SER A 107 5.44 17.50 2.13
C SER A 107 4.75 17.73 0.79
N LYS A 108 5.06 18.84 0.10
CA LYS A 108 4.54 19.09 -1.25
C LYS A 108 4.95 18.02 -2.26
N SER A 109 6.19 17.54 -2.19
CA SER A 109 6.68 16.47 -3.06
C SER A 109 5.92 15.16 -2.84
N ILE A 110 5.66 14.81 -1.57
CA ILE A 110 4.90 13.61 -1.20
C ILE A 110 3.46 13.71 -1.70
N MET A 111 2.79 14.84 -1.41
CA MET A 111 1.40 15.07 -1.78
C MET A 111 1.20 15.10 -3.30
N ALA A 112 2.17 15.62 -4.06
CA ALA A 112 2.15 15.55 -5.52
C ALA A 112 2.15 14.09 -6.00
N GLY A 113 2.95 13.23 -5.38
CA GLY A 113 2.96 11.79 -5.66
C GLY A 113 1.62 11.12 -5.32
N ILE A 114 0.99 11.45 -4.19
CA ILE A 114 -0.33 10.91 -3.80
C ILE A 114 -1.40 11.34 -4.81
N LEU A 115 -1.42 12.61 -5.19
CA LEU A 115 -2.36 13.13 -6.19
C LEU A 115 -2.18 12.43 -7.55
N GLU A 116 -0.94 12.22 -7.98
CA GLU A 116 -0.64 11.50 -9.22
C GLU A 116 -1.04 10.02 -9.13
N GLY A 117 -0.78 9.37 -8.00
CA GLY A 117 -1.25 8.00 -7.73
C GLY A 117 -2.77 7.90 -7.79
N CYS A 118 -3.49 8.84 -7.18
CA CYS A 118 -4.95 8.90 -7.23
C CYS A 118 -5.47 9.08 -8.67
N ARG A 119 -4.81 9.95 -9.46
CA ARG A 119 -5.14 10.15 -10.87
C ARG A 119 -4.99 8.86 -11.67
N GLN A 120 -3.90 8.12 -11.48
CA GLN A 120 -3.65 6.83 -12.15
C GLN A 120 -4.64 5.74 -11.67
N GLY A 121 -4.89 5.66 -10.37
CA GLY A 121 -5.81 4.73 -9.72
C GLY A 121 -7.29 5.07 -9.90
N ARG A 122 -7.61 6.19 -10.59
CA ARG A 122 -8.96 6.71 -10.81
C ARG A 122 -9.75 6.89 -9.50
N SER A 123 -9.05 7.29 -8.44
CA SER A 123 -9.63 7.65 -7.14
C SER A 123 -9.51 9.14 -6.90
N MET A 124 -10.41 9.68 -6.07
CA MET A 124 -10.34 11.06 -5.60
C MET A 124 -9.65 11.10 -4.24
N LEU A 125 -8.59 11.90 -4.11
CA LEU A 125 -8.06 12.26 -2.79
C LEU A 125 -9.09 13.16 -2.09
N LEU A 126 -9.82 12.59 -1.12
CA LEU A 126 -10.95 13.28 -0.47
C LEU A 126 -10.50 14.10 0.74
N GLY A 127 -9.41 13.68 1.38
CA GLY A 127 -8.85 14.35 2.54
C GLY A 127 -7.70 13.56 3.11
N GLY A 128 -7.11 14.09 4.17
CA GLY A 128 -6.02 13.44 4.89
C GLY A 128 -5.72 14.16 6.19
N GLU A 129 -4.75 13.63 6.93
CA GLU A 129 -4.29 14.19 8.20
C GLU A 129 -2.77 14.33 8.20
N THR A 130 -2.25 15.39 8.82
CA THR A 130 -0.81 15.64 8.96
C THR A 130 -0.45 15.80 10.43
N ALA A 131 0.31 14.86 10.96
CA ALA A 131 0.74 14.84 12.36
C ALA A 131 2.24 15.13 12.50
N GLU A 132 2.58 16.22 13.19
CA GLU A 132 3.95 16.50 13.63
C GLU A 132 4.16 15.93 15.04
N MET A 133 5.04 14.92 15.16
CA MET A 133 5.29 14.16 16.38
C MET A 133 6.79 14.16 16.73
N PRO A 134 7.31 15.30 17.25
CA PRO A 134 8.71 15.40 17.65
C PRO A 134 9.02 14.39 18.76
N GLY A 135 10.17 13.72 18.65
CA GLY A 135 10.59 12.67 19.60
C GLY A 135 10.02 11.28 19.32
N PHE A 136 9.00 11.16 18.46
CA PHE A 136 8.53 9.86 17.96
C PHE A 136 9.29 9.46 16.70
N TYR A 137 9.29 10.33 15.69
CA TYR A 137 10.03 10.11 14.44
C TYR A 137 11.40 10.79 14.49
N PRO A 138 12.48 10.12 14.04
CA PRO A 138 13.79 10.75 13.88
C PRO A 138 13.73 11.97 12.93
N PRO A 139 14.63 12.95 13.09
CA PRO A 139 14.69 14.10 12.20
C PRO A 139 14.81 13.68 10.73
N GLY A 140 13.92 14.20 9.89
CA GLY A 140 13.90 13.91 8.46
C GLY A 140 13.14 12.64 8.07
N GLU A 141 12.71 11.82 9.03
CA GLU A 141 11.92 10.63 8.79
C GLU A 141 10.42 10.89 8.98
N TYR A 142 9.62 10.15 8.23
CA TYR A 142 8.17 10.18 8.27
C TYR A 142 7.58 8.81 7.99
N ASP A 143 6.29 8.65 8.26
CA ASP A 143 5.51 7.50 7.83
C ASP A 143 4.26 7.95 7.07
N LEU A 144 3.76 7.04 6.23
CA LEU A 144 2.57 7.26 5.43
C LEU A 144 1.66 6.05 5.53
N ALA A 145 0.40 6.31 5.86
CA ALA A 145 -0.69 5.36 5.71
C ALA A 145 -1.71 5.90 4.70
N GLY A 146 -2.22 5.00 3.88
CA GLY A 146 -3.23 5.24 2.88
C GLY A 146 -4.50 4.47 3.23
N PHE A 147 -5.63 5.03 2.83
CA PHE A 147 -6.94 4.45 3.03
C PHE A 147 -7.70 4.60 1.73
N SER A 148 -8.05 3.49 1.10
CA SER A 148 -8.82 3.53 -0.14
C SER A 148 -10.16 2.85 0.02
N VAL A 149 -11.18 3.46 -0.58
CA VAL A 149 -12.55 2.98 -0.59
C VAL A 149 -13.04 2.89 -2.02
N GLY A 150 -13.69 1.78 -2.35
CA GLY A 150 -14.31 1.52 -3.64
C GLY A 150 -15.65 0.81 -3.49
N ILE A 151 -16.27 0.51 -4.62
CA ILE A 151 -17.52 -0.24 -4.67
C ILE A 151 -17.45 -1.35 -5.69
N VAL A 152 -18.18 -2.42 -5.43
CA VAL A 152 -18.36 -3.56 -6.34
C VAL A 152 -19.78 -4.06 -6.21
N LYS A 153 -20.39 -4.49 -7.31
CA LYS A 153 -21.67 -5.19 -7.24
C LYS A 153 -21.48 -6.58 -6.65
N LYS A 154 -22.44 -7.08 -5.88
CA LYS A 154 -22.35 -8.42 -5.27
C LYS A 154 -22.13 -9.50 -6.31
N SER A 155 -22.77 -9.44 -7.48
CA SER A 155 -22.59 -10.42 -8.56
C SER A 155 -21.25 -10.33 -9.29
N GLU A 156 -20.56 -9.19 -9.19
CA GLU A 156 -19.28 -8.89 -9.87
C GLU A 156 -18.05 -9.13 -8.99
N VAL A 157 -18.24 -9.50 -7.71
CA VAL A 157 -17.12 -9.77 -6.80
C VAL A 157 -16.26 -10.92 -7.32
N ILE A 158 -14.95 -10.69 -7.35
CA ILE A 158 -13.94 -11.69 -7.65
C ILE A 158 -13.41 -12.23 -6.32
N ASP A 159 -13.74 -13.48 -6.01
CA ASP A 159 -13.38 -14.15 -4.75
C ASP A 159 -12.63 -15.48 -4.97
N GLY A 160 -12.30 -15.80 -6.21
CA GLY A 160 -11.63 -17.04 -6.59
C GLY A 160 -12.50 -18.30 -6.58
N SER A 161 -13.78 -18.23 -6.17
CA SER A 161 -14.69 -19.39 -6.12
C SER A 161 -14.98 -20.04 -7.49
N LYS A 162 -14.72 -19.31 -8.57
CA LYS A 162 -14.92 -19.74 -9.96
C LYS A 162 -13.69 -20.36 -10.60
N ILE A 163 -12.55 -20.47 -9.89
CA ILE A 163 -11.31 -21.05 -10.41
C ILE A 163 -11.41 -22.57 -10.47
N PHE A 164 -10.98 -23.19 -11.58
CA PHE A 164 -10.96 -24.64 -11.75
C PHE A 164 -9.72 -25.16 -12.51
N PRO A 165 -9.36 -26.45 -12.37
CA PRO A 165 -8.23 -27.03 -13.11
C PRO A 165 -8.36 -26.85 -14.62
N GLY A 166 -7.34 -26.26 -15.25
CA GLY A 166 -7.34 -25.91 -16.67
C GLY A 166 -7.35 -24.39 -16.92
N ASP A 167 -7.67 -23.58 -15.91
CA ASP A 167 -7.53 -22.13 -15.98
C ASP A 167 -6.07 -21.69 -16.18
N LEU A 168 -5.88 -20.59 -16.90
CA LEU A 168 -4.58 -20.00 -17.18
C LEU A 168 -4.22 -18.93 -16.14
N VAL A 169 -2.94 -18.90 -15.75
CA VAL A 169 -2.39 -17.81 -14.93
C VAL A 169 -1.76 -16.77 -15.84
N LEU A 170 -2.28 -15.55 -15.81
CA LEU A 170 -1.75 -14.41 -16.54
C LEU A 170 -1.03 -13.46 -15.58
N GLY A 171 0.24 -13.18 -15.85
CA GLY A 171 1.04 -12.22 -15.09
C GLY A 171 1.16 -10.88 -15.82
N LEU A 172 1.00 -9.78 -15.08
CA LEU A 172 1.31 -8.44 -15.57
C LEU A 172 2.73 -8.06 -15.10
N PRO A 173 3.56 -7.45 -15.96
CA PRO A 173 4.90 -7.04 -15.57
C PRO A 173 4.83 -5.96 -14.49
N SER A 174 5.68 -6.09 -13.45
CA SER A 174 5.89 -5.02 -12.47
C SER A 174 6.83 -3.94 -13.04
N SER A 175 6.78 -2.75 -12.45
CA SER A 175 7.73 -1.65 -12.72
C SER A 175 9.07 -1.86 -11.99
N GLY A 176 9.16 -2.86 -11.12
CA GLY A 176 10.32 -3.17 -10.30
C GLY A 176 9.93 -3.96 -9.06
N LEU A 177 10.45 -3.54 -7.90
CA LEU A 177 10.17 -4.16 -6.59
C LEU A 177 8.86 -3.66 -5.95
N HIS A 178 8.20 -2.67 -6.57
CA HIS A 178 7.04 -1.96 -6.01
C HIS A 178 7.34 -1.45 -4.61
N SER A 179 6.50 -1.73 -3.61
CA SER A 179 6.71 -1.32 -2.22
C SER A 179 7.08 -2.46 -1.26
N ASN A 180 7.38 -3.65 -1.78
CA ASN A 180 7.61 -4.86 -0.98
C ASN A 180 9.08 -5.31 -0.99
N GLY A 181 9.50 -6.00 0.08
CA GLY A 181 10.82 -6.62 0.14
C GLY A 181 11.98 -5.70 0.57
N PHE A 182 11.72 -4.40 0.78
CA PHE A 182 12.77 -3.40 0.95
C PHE A 182 13.65 -3.61 2.19
N SER A 183 13.18 -4.30 3.22
CA SER A 183 14.02 -4.70 4.36
C SER A 183 15.22 -5.55 3.94
N LEU A 184 15.01 -6.50 3.01
CA LEU A 184 16.08 -7.32 2.45
C LEU A 184 16.92 -6.51 1.45
N VAL A 185 16.28 -5.71 0.60
CA VAL A 185 16.96 -4.86 -0.38
C VAL A 185 17.97 -3.93 0.30
N ARG A 186 17.65 -3.35 1.46
CA ARG A 186 18.58 -2.51 2.25
C ARG A 186 19.84 -3.24 2.66
N LYS A 187 19.76 -4.54 2.91
CA LYS A 187 20.93 -5.35 3.29
C LYS A 187 21.82 -5.68 2.10
N VAL A 188 21.24 -5.73 0.90
CA VAL A 188 21.95 -6.02 -0.34
C VAL A 188 22.55 -4.76 -0.95
N PHE A 189 21.77 -3.67 -1.04
CA PHE A 189 22.16 -2.42 -1.69
C PHE A 189 22.62 -1.38 -0.66
N THR A 190 23.93 -1.33 -0.40
CA THR A 190 24.54 -0.38 0.55
C THR A 190 25.57 0.53 -0.13
N GLY A 191 25.84 1.69 0.49
CA GLY A 191 26.92 2.60 0.07
C GLY A 191 26.78 3.08 -1.38
N ARG A 192 27.78 2.77 -2.22
CA ARG A 192 27.81 3.22 -3.63
C ARG A 192 26.69 2.60 -4.47
N HIS A 193 26.25 1.39 -4.15
CA HIS A 193 25.18 0.71 -4.88
C HIS A 193 23.85 1.46 -4.74
N LEU A 194 23.58 2.01 -3.56
CA LEU A 194 22.37 2.79 -3.30
C LEU A 194 22.27 4.03 -4.21
N ARG A 195 23.37 4.75 -4.41
CA ARG A 195 23.38 5.93 -5.31
C ARG A 195 23.17 5.55 -6.77
N HIS A 196 23.77 4.44 -7.21
CA HIS A 196 23.65 4.00 -8.61
C HIS A 196 22.26 3.44 -8.92
N TRP A 197 21.72 2.59 -8.04
CA TRP A 197 20.44 1.91 -8.26
C TRP A 197 19.23 2.66 -7.70
N GLY A 198 19.46 3.67 -6.85
CA GLY A 198 18.44 4.43 -6.14
C GLY A 198 17.27 4.90 -7.00
N PRO A 199 17.50 5.54 -8.16
CA PRO A 199 16.41 5.95 -9.04
C PRO A 199 15.51 4.81 -9.52
N ARG A 200 16.07 3.61 -9.75
CA ARG A 200 15.30 2.41 -10.13
C ARG A 200 14.61 1.75 -8.93
N LEU A 201 15.23 1.82 -7.76
CA LEU A 201 14.65 1.28 -6.52
C LEU A 201 13.49 2.15 -6.01
N LEU A 202 13.42 3.42 -6.40
CA LEU A 202 12.31 4.34 -6.09
C LEU A 202 11.30 4.46 -7.23
N THR A 203 11.36 3.59 -8.25
CA THR A 203 10.30 3.48 -9.26
C THR A 203 9.02 2.98 -8.57
N PRO A 204 7.88 3.66 -8.73
CA PRO A 204 6.60 3.21 -8.21
C PRO A 204 6.07 2.01 -8.99
#